data_AF-A0A3A0BXJ8-F1
#
_entry.id   AF-A0A3A0BXJ8-F1
#
_cell.length_a   1.000
_cell.length_b   1.000
_cell.length_c   1.000
_cell.angle_alpha   90.00
_cell.angle_beta   90.00
_cell.angle_gamma   90.00
#
_symmetry.space_group_name_H-M   'P 1'
#
loop_
_entity.id
_entity.type
_entity.pdbx_description
1 polymer ?
#
loop_
_entity_poly.entity_id
_entity_poly.type
_entity_poly.pdbx_seq_one_letter_code
_entity_poly.pdbx_strand_id
1 'polypeptide(L)'
;MSIRLFVCWSGERRGKPLAAIMKAWLEQIFGDALDIVYSGDIEKGALWFDDLTQKLEGAQAGLICITPEALRSPWIHFEAGALFRAVTARGNGTPPGRKQESRIYTLLHGVDPGELALPLSAFQHTRSDDEHDVRRLVETIIRTVGRTDAEVEEWPAQYEQYWRDLRNRLETLQPLETEEAYPGFERLFQRKTFNEPFDECTNQNWVDRYVATLQTLERLHQRQPELANGAKPYLADLLDELIAQLDGYAMDLQAFLIREEKFGFTDEGKLDLAPGIVKPLERRRKRIKQLVLQMLQPGGDPVLEDARRYARLTTTAERKSLLIHPYQRRIEQGDAELSRPEKLERYPTSLWDFDRIVFYLVCENQERPDTAELVRAAARELERLEALDETGSLTPLYYALRALDRGLPQRPLPPGDQDELRKLLGDIHQMIRRSGADRGGQTRRLIERLLAALASPSQQR
;
A
#
# COMPACT_ATOMS: atom_id res chain seq x y z
N MET A 1 -14.91 -23.69 -33.08
CA MET A 1 -15.87 -22.62 -32.72
C MET A 1 -15.08 -21.57 -31.97
N SER A 2 -15.19 -20.29 -32.32
CA SER A 2 -14.57 -19.22 -31.53
C SER A 2 -15.43 -18.93 -30.30
N ILE A 3 -14.78 -18.67 -29.17
CA ILE A 3 -15.46 -18.15 -27.97
C ILE A 3 -15.51 -16.65 -28.04
N ARG A 4 -16.69 -16.09 -27.82
CA ARG A 4 -16.89 -14.68 -27.60
C ARG A 4 -16.61 -14.33 -26.15
N LEU A 5 -15.49 -13.62 -25.93
CA LEU A 5 -15.11 -13.07 -24.64
C LEU A 5 -15.37 -11.56 -24.65
N PHE A 6 -16.20 -11.10 -23.73
CA PHE A 6 -16.42 -9.68 -23.53
C PHE A 6 -15.39 -9.12 -22.55
N VAL A 7 -14.58 -8.15 -22.96
CA VAL A 7 -13.61 -7.48 -22.08
C VAL A 7 -14.13 -6.09 -21.73
N CYS A 8 -14.31 -5.84 -20.44
CA CYS A 8 -14.73 -4.53 -19.93
C CYS A 8 -13.78 -3.98 -18.86
N TRP A 9 -13.88 -2.67 -18.65
CA TRP A 9 -13.06 -1.93 -17.69
C TRP A 9 -13.80 -0.70 -17.18
N SER A 10 -13.42 -0.28 -15.97
CA SER A 10 -13.75 1.05 -15.46
C SER A 10 -12.49 1.90 -15.39
N GLY A 11 -12.63 3.18 -15.73
CA GLY A 11 -11.53 4.12 -15.63
C GLY A 11 -10.78 4.30 -16.94
N GLU A 12 -10.72 5.54 -17.39
CA GLU A 12 -10.21 5.88 -18.72
C GLU A 12 -8.68 5.86 -18.75
N ARG A 13 -8.05 6.11 -17.60
CA ARG A 13 -6.59 6.28 -17.50
C ARG A 13 -5.88 4.95 -17.30
N ARG A 14 -6.41 4.07 -16.45
CA ARG A 14 -5.76 2.77 -16.15
C ARG A 14 -6.57 1.55 -16.59
N GLY A 15 -7.90 1.59 -16.44
CA GLY A 15 -8.76 0.49 -16.84
C GLY A 15 -8.72 0.21 -18.34
N LYS A 16 -8.83 1.26 -19.16
CA LYS A 16 -8.84 1.13 -20.62
C LYS A 16 -7.54 0.54 -21.16
N PRO A 17 -6.34 1.04 -20.81
CA PRO A 17 -5.08 0.42 -21.21
C PRO A 17 -4.91 -1.01 -20.70
N LEU A 18 -5.32 -1.31 -19.46
CA LEU A 18 -5.29 -2.67 -18.92
C LEU A 18 -6.11 -3.65 -19.77
N ALA A 19 -7.35 -3.28 -20.07
CA ALA A 19 -8.21 -4.10 -20.92
C ALA A 19 -7.65 -4.26 -22.35
N ALA A 20 -7.00 -3.23 -22.89
CA ALA A 20 -6.34 -3.32 -24.20
C ALA A 20 -5.13 -4.27 -24.18
N ILE A 21 -4.31 -4.23 -23.13
CA ILE A 21 -3.19 -5.16 -22.92
C ILE A 21 -3.72 -6.59 -22.82
N MET A 22 -4.74 -6.82 -21.97
CA MET A 22 -5.32 -8.14 -21.81
C MET A 22 -5.94 -8.67 -23.11
N LYS A 23 -6.64 -7.82 -23.87
CA LYS A 23 -7.16 -8.18 -25.20
C LYS A 23 -6.04 -8.65 -26.12
N ALA A 24 -5.02 -7.81 -26.33
CA ALA A 24 -3.92 -8.13 -27.24
C ALA A 24 -3.13 -9.37 -26.80
N TRP A 25 -2.95 -9.56 -25.49
CA TRP A 25 -2.25 -10.70 -24.93
C TRP A 25 -3.05 -12.00 -25.06
N LEU A 26 -4.36 -11.96 -24.79
CA LEU A 26 -5.24 -13.12 -24.99
C LEU A 26 -5.37 -13.48 -26.48
N GLU A 27 -5.44 -12.50 -27.39
CA GLU A 27 -5.40 -12.75 -28.84
C GLU A 27 -4.11 -13.45 -29.27
N GLN A 28 -2.97 -13.09 -28.68
CA GLN A 28 -1.69 -13.75 -28.94
C GLN A 28 -1.67 -15.21 -28.47
N ILE A 29 -2.37 -15.53 -27.38
CA ILE A 29 -2.48 -16.88 -26.82
C ILE A 29 -3.46 -17.76 -27.62
N PHE A 30 -4.64 -17.22 -27.90
CA PHE A 30 -5.77 -18.01 -28.40
C PHE A 30 -5.95 -17.92 -29.92
N GLY A 31 -5.43 -16.87 -30.58
CA GLY A 31 -5.62 -16.62 -32.00
C GLY A 31 -7.10 -16.64 -32.38
N ASP A 32 -7.43 -17.31 -33.49
CA ASP A 32 -8.80 -17.42 -34.03
C ASP A 32 -9.77 -18.20 -33.12
N ALA A 33 -9.30 -18.82 -32.04
CA ALA A 33 -10.17 -19.51 -31.09
C ALA A 33 -10.94 -18.54 -30.17
N LEU A 34 -10.58 -17.24 -30.15
CA LEU A 34 -11.16 -16.23 -29.28
C LEU A 34 -11.59 -14.98 -30.06
N ASP A 35 -12.90 -14.69 -30.03
CA ASP A 35 -13.53 -13.46 -30.53
C ASP A 35 -13.68 -12.48 -29.35
N ILE A 36 -12.82 -11.45 -29.28
CA ILE A 36 -12.87 -10.49 -28.16
C ILE A 36 -13.75 -9.29 -28.53
N VAL A 37 -14.82 -9.09 -27.76
CA VAL A 37 -15.67 -7.90 -27.82
C VAL A 37 -15.21 -6.92 -26.74
N TYR A 38 -14.87 -5.69 -27.13
CA TYR A 38 -14.29 -4.67 -26.26
C TYR A 38 -15.35 -3.61 -25.90
N SER A 39 -15.54 -3.27 -24.62
CA SER A 39 -16.61 -2.35 -24.17
C SER A 39 -16.50 -0.90 -24.67
N GLY A 40 -15.41 -0.55 -25.35
CA GLY A 40 -15.13 0.79 -25.90
C GLY A 40 -15.74 1.00 -27.27
N ASP A 41 -16.28 -0.06 -27.87
CA ASP A 41 -16.98 -0.08 -29.15
C ASP A 41 -18.50 0.14 -28.98
N ILE A 42 -18.91 0.85 -27.92
CA ILE A 42 -20.31 1.24 -27.70
C ILE A 42 -20.51 2.63 -28.32
N GLU A 43 -21.42 2.73 -29.30
CA GLU A 43 -21.69 3.99 -30.02
C GLU A 43 -22.15 5.10 -29.07
N LYS A 44 -21.62 6.32 -29.29
CA LYS A 44 -22.07 7.52 -28.57
C LYS A 44 -23.55 7.76 -28.85
N GLY A 45 -24.40 7.63 -27.82
CA GLY A 45 -25.84 7.87 -27.91
C GLY A 45 -26.72 6.63 -27.74
N ALA A 46 -26.14 5.42 -27.68
CA ALA A 46 -26.87 4.24 -27.25
C ALA A 46 -27.13 4.26 -25.74
N LEU A 47 -28.27 3.71 -25.29
CA LEU A 47 -28.48 3.37 -23.88
C LEU A 47 -27.45 2.29 -23.51
N TRP A 48 -26.32 2.76 -22.99
CA TRP A 48 -25.12 1.98 -22.73
C TRP A 48 -25.39 0.70 -21.92
N PHE A 49 -26.39 0.73 -21.05
CA PHE A 49 -26.85 -0.38 -20.21
C PHE A 49 -27.49 -1.54 -20.99
N ASP A 50 -28.32 -1.21 -21.98
CA ASP A 50 -29.04 -2.22 -22.78
C ASP A 50 -28.07 -2.87 -23.78
N ASP A 51 -27.17 -2.09 -24.38
CA ASP A 51 -26.14 -2.60 -25.29
C ASP A 51 -25.10 -3.47 -24.56
N LEU A 52 -24.69 -3.10 -23.33
CA LEU A 52 -23.82 -3.92 -22.48
C LEU A 52 -24.46 -5.26 -22.14
N THR A 53 -25.71 -5.24 -21.67
CA THR A 53 -26.44 -6.47 -21.30
C THR A 53 -26.64 -7.37 -22.53
N GLN A 54 -26.98 -6.78 -23.68
CA GLN A 54 -27.18 -7.51 -24.94
C GLN A 54 -25.87 -8.12 -25.47
N LYS A 55 -24.75 -7.40 -25.39
CA LYS A 55 -23.41 -7.91 -25.76
C LYS A 55 -22.95 -9.03 -24.82
N LEU A 56 -23.26 -8.94 -23.52
CA LEU A 56 -22.99 -9.99 -22.53
C LEU A 56 -23.87 -11.22 -22.69
N GLU A 57 -25.16 -11.06 -23.00
CA GLU A 57 -26.07 -12.17 -23.32
C GLU A 57 -25.63 -12.93 -24.58
N GLY A 58 -24.97 -12.24 -25.50
CA GLY A 58 -24.36 -12.83 -26.70
C GLY A 58 -22.94 -13.39 -26.50
N ALA A 59 -22.33 -13.22 -25.32
CA ALA A 59 -20.98 -13.68 -25.00
C ALA A 59 -21.01 -14.93 -24.10
N GLN A 60 -20.04 -15.84 -24.30
CA GLN A 60 -19.90 -17.03 -23.45
C GLN A 60 -19.13 -16.74 -22.16
N ALA A 61 -18.30 -15.70 -22.16
CA ALA A 61 -17.58 -15.25 -20.98
C ALA A 61 -17.38 -13.72 -20.97
N GLY A 62 -17.16 -13.17 -19.78
CA GLY A 62 -16.76 -11.79 -19.55
C GLY A 62 -15.48 -11.70 -18.71
N LEU A 63 -14.57 -10.81 -19.06
CA LEU A 63 -13.39 -10.45 -18.27
C LEU A 63 -13.50 -8.98 -17.85
N ILE A 64 -13.63 -8.75 -16.55
CA ILE A 64 -13.72 -7.42 -15.95
C ILE A 64 -12.34 -7.00 -15.45
N CYS A 65 -11.77 -5.99 -16.08
CA CYS A 65 -10.50 -5.38 -15.65
C CYS A 65 -10.78 -4.29 -14.59
N ILE A 66 -10.28 -4.50 -13.38
CA ILE A 66 -10.52 -3.65 -12.22
C ILE A 66 -9.21 -3.02 -11.77
N THR A 67 -9.22 -1.70 -11.66
CA THR A 67 -8.11 -0.87 -11.18
C THR A 67 -8.59 -0.01 -10.00
N PRO A 68 -7.71 0.68 -9.24
CA PRO A 68 -8.13 1.54 -8.15
C PRO A 68 -9.15 2.61 -8.57
N GLU A 69 -9.03 3.13 -9.79
CA GLU A 69 -9.99 4.06 -10.44
C GLU A 69 -11.42 3.52 -10.42
N ALA A 70 -11.58 2.20 -10.53
CA ALA A 70 -12.86 1.54 -10.61
C ALA A 70 -13.59 1.52 -9.26
N LEU A 71 -12.86 1.45 -8.13
CA LEU A 71 -13.43 1.28 -6.79
C LEU A 71 -14.32 2.43 -6.34
N ARG A 72 -14.05 3.64 -6.85
CA ARG A 72 -14.80 4.87 -6.51
C ARG A 72 -15.73 5.33 -7.63
N SER A 73 -15.81 4.58 -8.73
CA SER A 73 -16.66 4.91 -9.87
C SER A 73 -18.07 4.36 -9.68
N PRO A 74 -19.14 5.16 -9.88
CA PRO A 74 -20.53 4.67 -9.89
C PRO A 74 -20.74 3.49 -10.84
N TRP A 75 -19.96 3.45 -11.93
CA TRP A 75 -19.89 2.37 -12.94
C TRP A 75 -19.84 0.97 -12.31
N ILE A 76 -18.90 0.73 -11.38
CA ILE A 76 -18.65 -0.62 -10.84
C ILE A 76 -19.81 -1.15 -10.00
N HIS A 77 -20.49 -0.27 -9.26
CA HIS A 77 -21.57 -0.66 -8.36
C HIS A 77 -22.88 -0.96 -9.10
N PHE A 78 -23.13 -0.27 -10.23
CA PHE A 78 -24.34 -0.48 -11.03
C PHE A 78 -24.20 -1.64 -12.02
N GLU A 79 -23.04 -1.80 -12.65
CA GLU A 79 -22.87 -2.81 -13.70
C GLU A 79 -22.54 -4.19 -13.18
N ALA A 80 -21.80 -4.29 -12.08
CA ALA A 80 -21.57 -5.58 -11.46
C ALA A 80 -22.90 -6.25 -11.09
N GLY A 81 -23.94 -5.46 -10.76
CA GLY A 81 -25.30 -5.95 -10.57
C GLY A 81 -25.95 -6.47 -11.85
N ALA A 82 -25.78 -5.78 -12.98
CA ALA A 82 -26.30 -6.20 -14.28
C ALA A 82 -25.56 -7.44 -14.83
N LEU A 83 -24.24 -7.46 -14.72
CA LEU A 83 -23.35 -8.61 -15.00
C LEU A 83 -23.71 -9.82 -14.14
N PHE A 84 -23.85 -9.62 -12.83
CA PHE A 84 -24.31 -10.67 -11.92
C PHE A 84 -25.68 -11.19 -12.32
N ARG A 85 -26.62 -10.32 -12.70
CA ARG A 85 -27.93 -10.72 -13.23
C ARG A 85 -27.82 -11.47 -14.56
N ALA A 86 -26.97 -11.05 -15.50
CA ALA A 86 -26.78 -11.74 -16.77
C ALA A 86 -26.28 -13.18 -16.58
N VAL A 87 -25.41 -13.40 -15.59
CA VAL A 87 -24.87 -14.72 -15.25
C VAL A 87 -25.80 -15.56 -14.37
N THR A 88 -26.55 -14.92 -13.47
CA THR A 88 -27.44 -15.60 -12.51
C THR A 88 -28.89 -15.73 -12.97
N ALA A 89 -29.29 -15.04 -14.04
CA ALA A 89 -30.62 -15.13 -14.63
C ALA A 89 -30.87 -16.54 -15.19
N ARG A 90 -31.29 -17.45 -14.30
CA ARG A 90 -32.09 -18.61 -14.68
C ARG A 90 -33.37 -18.07 -15.30
N GLY A 91 -33.50 -18.19 -16.63
CA GLY A 91 -34.71 -17.77 -17.32
C GLY A 91 -35.90 -18.51 -16.73
N ASN A 92 -36.85 -17.78 -16.14
CA ASN A 92 -38.17 -18.32 -15.82
C ASN A 92 -38.84 -18.71 -17.14
N GLY A 93 -38.71 -19.99 -17.55
CA GLY A 93 -39.37 -20.55 -18.72
C GLY A 93 -38.49 -21.23 -19.78
N THR A 94 -37.17 -21.39 -19.59
CA THR A 94 -36.32 -22.10 -20.57
C THR A 94 -36.20 -23.59 -20.22
N PRO A 95 -36.43 -24.53 -21.16
CA PRO A 95 -36.33 -25.97 -20.88
C PRO A 95 -34.90 -26.39 -20.47
N PRO A 96 -34.76 -27.39 -19.59
CA PRO A 96 -33.46 -27.87 -19.12
C PRO A 96 -32.70 -28.52 -20.29
N GLY A 97 -31.51 -27.98 -20.61
CA GLY A 97 -30.57 -28.65 -21.52
C GLY A 97 -29.81 -27.77 -22.51
N ARG A 98 -30.05 -26.45 -22.61
CA ARG A 98 -29.35 -25.62 -23.62
C ARG A 98 -29.22 -24.12 -23.27
N LYS A 99 -28.81 -23.79 -22.05
CA LYS A 99 -28.28 -22.43 -21.77
C LYS A 99 -26.85 -22.60 -21.23
N GLN A 100 -25.88 -22.12 -22.01
CA GLN A 100 -24.48 -22.08 -21.62
C GLN A 100 -24.36 -21.06 -20.48
N GLU A 101 -23.89 -21.48 -19.31
CA GLU A 101 -23.70 -20.57 -18.17
C GLU A 101 -22.62 -19.56 -18.55
N SER A 102 -23.00 -18.30 -18.80
CA SER A 102 -22.04 -17.23 -19.07
C SER A 102 -21.11 -17.08 -17.87
N ARG A 103 -19.79 -17.14 -18.07
CA ARG A 103 -18.80 -17.04 -16.98
C ARG A 103 -18.28 -15.61 -16.85
N ILE A 104 -18.10 -15.13 -15.62
CA ILE A 104 -17.40 -13.86 -15.37
C ILE A 104 -16.08 -14.14 -14.67
N TYR A 105 -15.03 -13.51 -15.20
CA TYR A 105 -13.71 -13.43 -14.61
C TYR A 105 -13.45 -11.99 -14.19
N THR A 106 -12.75 -11.81 -13.07
CA THR A 106 -12.37 -10.48 -12.58
C THR A 106 -10.85 -10.43 -12.45
N LEU A 107 -10.23 -9.44 -13.10
CA LEU A 107 -8.80 -9.22 -13.05
C LEU A 107 -8.53 -7.95 -12.23
N LEU A 108 -7.84 -8.09 -11.11
CA LEU A 108 -7.46 -7.01 -10.22
C LEU A 108 -6.03 -6.56 -10.53
N HIS A 109 -5.86 -5.28 -10.80
CA HIS A 109 -4.56 -4.66 -10.99
C HIS A 109 -4.36 -3.52 -9.99
N GLY A 110 -3.56 -3.79 -8.94
CA GLY A 110 -3.32 -2.85 -7.84
C GLY A 110 -4.51 -2.65 -6.89
N VAL A 111 -5.45 -3.60 -6.85
CA VAL A 111 -6.65 -3.57 -5.99
C VAL A 111 -6.61 -4.76 -5.03
N ASP A 112 -6.85 -4.51 -3.75
CA ASP A 112 -7.00 -5.58 -2.76
C ASP A 112 -8.42 -6.17 -2.89
N PRO A 113 -8.60 -7.50 -2.98
CA PRO A 113 -9.91 -8.14 -3.02
C PRO A 113 -10.89 -7.70 -1.92
N GLY A 114 -10.38 -7.39 -0.73
CA GLY A 114 -11.17 -6.90 0.41
C GLY A 114 -11.66 -5.45 0.28
N GLU A 115 -11.16 -4.69 -0.70
CA GLU A 115 -11.67 -3.35 -1.02
C GLU A 115 -12.93 -3.39 -1.89
N LEU A 116 -13.26 -4.55 -2.48
CA LEU A 116 -14.43 -4.69 -3.33
C LEU A 116 -15.70 -4.82 -2.50
N ALA A 117 -16.74 -4.09 -2.91
CA ALA A 117 -18.09 -4.26 -2.38
C ALA A 117 -18.84 -5.35 -3.16
N LEU A 118 -19.92 -5.85 -2.57
CA LEU A 118 -20.88 -6.69 -3.30
C LEU A 118 -21.49 -5.93 -4.50
N PRO A 119 -21.81 -6.62 -5.61
CA PRO A 119 -21.68 -8.07 -5.81
C PRO A 119 -20.28 -8.52 -6.26
N LEU A 120 -19.34 -7.60 -6.53
CA LEU A 120 -18.00 -7.95 -7.03
C LEU A 120 -17.20 -8.79 -6.04
N SER A 121 -17.30 -8.48 -4.75
CA SER A 121 -16.60 -9.24 -3.70
C SER A 121 -17.00 -10.71 -3.60
N ALA A 122 -18.08 -11.13 -4.27
CA ALA A 122 -18.52 -12.53 -4.31
C ALA A 122 -17.78 -13.37 -5.37
N PHE A 123 -17.05 -12.74 -6.28
CA PHE A 123 -16.30 -13.44 -7.32
C PHE A 123 -14.96 -13.95 -6.81
N GLN A 124 -14.47 -15.03 -7.43
CA GLN A 124 -13.08 -15.43 -7.28
C GLN A 124 -12.22 -14.55 -8.19
N HIS A 125 -11.42 -13.68 -7.56
CA HIS A 125 -10.60 -12.70 -8.26
C HIS A 125 -9.29 -13.29 -8.75
N THR A 126 -8.83 -12.79 -9.91
CA THR A 126 -7.48 -13.01 -10.43
C THR A 126 -6.63 -11.78 -10.16
N ARG A 127 -5.52 -11.95 -9.44
CA ARG A 127 -4.50 -10.92 -9.23
C ARG A 127 -3.54 -10.86 -10.41
N SER A 128 -3.46 -9.70 -11.07
CA SER A 128 -2.60 -9.53 -12.26
C SER A 128 -1.09 -9.59 -11.98
N ASP A 129 -0.69 -9.39 -10.72
CA ASP A 129 0.70 -9.48 -10.23
C ASP A 129 1.10 -10.91 -9.82
N ASP A 130 0.13 -11.83 -9.70
CA ASP A 130 0.36 -13.23 -9.34
C ASP A 130 0.34 -14.11 -10.59
N GLU A 131 1.52 -14.60 -10.98
CA GLU A 131 1.70 -15.49 -12.12
C GLU A 131 0.80 -16.73 -12.07
N HIS A 132 0.71 -17.35 -10.90
CA HIS A 132 -0.05 -18.58 -10.73
C HIS A 132 -1.55 -18.30 -10.84
N ASP A 133 -2.01 -17.14 -10.35
CA ASP A 133 -3.40 -16.74 -10.45
C ASP A 133 -3.80 -16.41 -11.89
N VAL A 134 -2.96 -15.67 -12.61
CA VAL A 134 -3.14 -15.39 -14.05
C VAL A 134 -3.10 -16.68 -14.87
N ARG A 135 -2.22 -17.63 -14.52
CA ARG A 135 -2.16 -18.94 -15.18
C ARG A 135 -3.47 -19.69 -15.03
N ARG A 136 -4.03 -19.74 -13.83
CA ARG A 136 -5.34 -20.37 -13.56
C ARG A 136 -6.46 -19.72 -14.34
N LEU A 137 -6.44 -18.39 -14.50
CA LEU A 137 -7.41 -17.68 -15.35
C LEU A 137 -7.33 -18.18 -16.80
N VAL A 138 -6.13 -18.22 -17.37
CA VAL A 138 -5.92 -18.70 -18.74
C VAL A 138 -6.34 -20.16 -18.90
N GLU A 139 -5.93 -21.06 -18.02
CA GLU A 139 -6.33 -22.47 -18.03
C GLU A 139 -7.87 -22.63 -17.95
N THR A 140 -8.52 -21.80 -17.15
CA THR A 140 -9.99 -21.79 -17.03
C THR A 140 -10.67 -21.29 -18.30
N ILE A 141 -10.10 -20.29 -18.97
CA ILE A 141 -10.57 -19.82 -20.28
C ILE A 141 -10.37 -20.94 -21.33
N ILE A 142 -9.20 -21.59 -21.39
CA ILE A 142 -8.92 -22.71 -22.32
C ILE A 142 -9.96 -23.83 -22.18
N ARG A 143 -10.23 -24.27 -20.94
CA ARG A 143 -11.26 -25.30 -20.68
C ARG A 143 -12.65 -24.86 -21.10
N THR A 144 -12.94 -23.56 -21.00
CA THR A 144 -14.22 -22.99 -21.46
C THR A 144 -14.32 -23.04 -22.99
N VAL A 145 -13.20 -22.86 -23.71
CA VAL A 145 -13.08 -22.96 -25.18
C VAL A 145 -13.28 -24.38 -25.74
N GLY A 146 -13.37 -25.39 -24.86
CA GLY A 146 -13.59 -26.77 -25.28
C GLY A 146 -12.38 -27.40 -25.96
N ARG A 147 -11.19 -26.83 -25.73
CA ARG A 147 -9.91 -27.46 -26.07
C ARG A 147 -9.69 -28.69 -25.19
N THR A 148 -9.00 -29.68 -25.72
CA THR A 148 -8.76 -30.97 -25.06
C THR A 148 -7.79 -30.82 -23.89
N ASP A 149 -7.90 -31.69 -22.88
CA ASP A 149 -6.97 -31.68 -21.72
C ASP A 149 -5.50 -31.80 -22.15
N ALA A 150 -5.22 -32.42 -23.30
CA ALA A 150 -3.88 -32.52 -23.90
C ALA A 150 -3.32 -31.15 -24.37
N GLU A 151 -4.16 -30.26 -24.91
CA GLU A 151 -3.76 -28.89 -25.28
C GLU A 151 -3.50 -28.01 -24.04
N VAL A 152 -4.12 -28.36 -22.90
CA VAL A 152 -3.85 -27.74 -21.58
C VAL A 152 -2.54 -28.26 -20.99
N GLU A 153 -2.20 -29.53 -21.20
CA GLU A 153 -0.97 -30.17 -20.71
C GLU A 153 0.30 -29.76 -21.48
N GLU A 154 0.23 -29.36 -22.76
CA GLU A 154 1.37 -28.87 -23.55
C GLU A 154 1.64 -27.35 -23.38
N TRP A 155 0.66 -26.59 -22.89
CA TRP A 155 0.76 -25.15 -22.58
C TRP A 155 1.90 -24.71 -21.62
N PRO A 156 2.36 -25.50 -20.63
CA PRO A 156 3.32 -25.04 -19.62
C PRO A 156 4.65 -24.52 -20.17
N ALA A 157 5.14 -25.07 -21.29
CA ALA A 157 6.45 -24.72 -21.83
C ALA A 157 6.49 -23.33 -22.50
N GLN A 158 5.35 -22.85 -23.01
CA GLN A 158 5.24 -21.55 -23.69
C GLN A 158 4.74 -20.45 -22.75
N TYR A 159 4.10 -20.82 -21.64
CA TYR A 159 3.51 -19.88 -20.69
C TYR A 159 4.55 -18.91 -20.11
N GLU A 160 5.76 -19.37 -19.78
CA GLU A 160 6.83 -18.50 -19.23
C GLU A 160 7.12 -17.29 -20.14
N GLN A 161 7.16 -17.52 -21.47
CA GLN A 161 7.41 -16.45 -22.43
C GLN A 161 6.21 -15.49 -22.53
N TYR A 162 4.98 -16.02 -22.56
CA TYR A 162 3.77 -15.20 -22.59
C TYR A 162 3.61 -14.39 -21.31
N TRP A 163 3.93 -14.98 -20.17
CA TRP A 163 3.89 -14.32 -18.87
C TRP A 163 4.92 -13.20 -18.78
N ARG A 164 6.16 -13.44 -19.24
CA ARG A 164 7.19 -12.39 -19.30
C ARG A 164 6.75 -11.21 -20.17
N ASP A 165 6.13 -11.47 -21.32
CA ASP A 165 5.56 -10.42 -22.18
C ASP A 165 4.41 -9.67 -21.49
N LEU A 166 3.46 -10.38 -20.87
CA LEU A 166 2.38 -9.74 -20.11
C LEU A 166 2.93 -8.85 -18.99
N ARG A 167 3.86 -9.37 -18.20
CA ARG A 167 4.49 -8.64 -17.09
C ARG A 167 5.10 -7.34 -17.60
N ASN A 168 5.90 -7.40 -18.66
CA ASN A 168 6.50 -6.20 -19.27
C ASN A 168 5.44 -5.20 -19.76
N ARG A 169 4.34 -5.67 -20.34
CA ARG A 169 3.24 -4.80 -20.77
C ARG A 169 2.51 -4.17 -19.59
N LEU A 170 2.24 -4.94 -18.54
CA LEU A 170 1.61 -4.44 -17.30
C LEU A 170 2.50 -3.43 -16.58
N GLU A 171 3.82 -3.58 -16.64
CA GLU A 171 4.78 -2.59 -16.12
C GLU A 171 4.67 -1.23 -16.84
N THR A 172 4.15 -1.17 -18.07
CA THR A 172 3.88 0.10 -18.75
C THR A 172 2.69 0.86 -18.18
N LEU A 173 1.82 0.20 -17.41
CA LEU A 173 0.66 0.80 -16.74
C LEU A 173 1.06 1.53 -15.46
N GLN A 174 2.17 2.29 -15.53
CA GLN A 174 2.76 2.92 -14.38
C GLN A 174 1.72 3.83 -13.72
N PRO A 175 1.44 3.60 -12.43
CA PRO A 175 0.57 4.49 -11.68
C PRO A 175 1.21 5.88 -11.59
N LEU A 176 0.37 6.93 -11.71
CA LEU A 176 0.84 8.31 -11.67
C LEU A 176 1.48 8.64 -10.31
N GLU A 177 2.56 9.41 -10.36
CA GLU A 177 3.10 10.08 -9.17
C GLU A 177 2.15 11.19 -8.70
N THR A 178 2.35 11.65 -7.46
CA THR A 178 1.46 12.64 -6.83
C THR A 178 1.30 13.92 -7.64
N GLU A 179 2.39 14.49 -8.18
CA GLU A 179 2.33 15.73 -8.97
C GLU A 179 1.71 15.53 -10.37
N GLU A 180 1.78 14.32 -10.93
CA GLU A 180 1.13 14.01 -12.21
C GLU A 180 -0.38 13.85 -12.03
N ALA A 181 -0.79 13.20 -10.94
CA ALA A 181 -2.20 13.02 -10.59
C ALA A 181 -2.83 14.31 -10.04
N TYR A 182 -2.08 15.11 -9.28
CA TYR A 182 -2.47 16.40 -8.72
C TYR A 182 -1.37 17.44 -8.98
N PRO A 183 -1.39 18.12 -10.14
CA PRO A 183 -0.47 19.22 -10.41
C PRO A 183 -0.58 20.35 -9.38
N GLY A 184 0.54 20.71 -8.76
CA GLY A 184 0.64 21.74 -7.75
C GLY A 184 0.30 21.27 -6.33
N PHE A 185 0.32 19.96 -6.08
CA PHE A 185 0.09 19.39 -4.75
C PHE A 185 1.07 19.93 -3.72
N GLU A 186 2.37 19.94 -4.02
CA GLU A 186 3.41 20.44 -3.13
C GLU A 186 3.17 21.91 -2.73
N ARG A 187 2.71 22.73 -3.68
CA ARG A 187 2.45 24.17 -3.45
C ARG A 187 1.38 24.43 -2.40
N LEU A 188 0.46 23.48 -2.16
CA LEU A 188 -0.53 23.59 -1.08
C LEU A 188 0.15 23.65 0.30
N PHE A 189 1.29 22.97 0.44
CA PHE A 189 1.99 22.79 1.70
C PHE A 189 3.21 23.71 1.86
N GLN A 190 3.61 24.45 0.83
CA GLN A 190 4.65 25.49 0.89
C GLN A 190 4.17 26.77 1.60
N ARG A 191 3.64 26.62 2.83
CA ARG A 191 3.10 27.69 3.67
C ARG A 191 3.70 27.60 5.07
N LYS A 192 3.86 28.74 5.75
CA LYS A 192 4.32 28.79 7.16
C LYS A 192 3.46 27.94 8.08
N THR A 193 2.16 27.89 7.83
CA THR A 193 1.17 27.06 8.52
C THR A 193 1.66 25.62 8.76
N PHE A 194 2.33 25.00 7.78
CA PHE A 194 2.79 23.61 7.90
C PHE A 194 4.28 23.49 8.22
N ASN A 195 5.08 24.51 7.89
CA ASN A 195 6.54 24.43 7.95
C ASN A 195 7.18 25.11 9.16
N GLU A 196 6.54 26.12 9.74
CA GLU A 196 7.08 26.91 10.85
C GLU A 196 6.60 26.33 12.19
N PRO A 197 7.51 25.94 13.10
CA PRO A 197 7.17 25.54 14.47
C PRO A 197 6.33 26.60 15.21
N PHE A 198 5.50 26.17 16.14
CA PHE A 198 4.60 27.06 16.88
C PHE A 198 5.32 28.00 17.84
N ASP A 199 6.40 27.55 18.48
CA ASP A 199 7.23 28.38 19.36
C ASP A 199 8.00 29.47 18.59
N GLU A 200 8.20 29.29 17.29
CA GLU A 200 8.87 30.24 16.39
C GLU A 200 7.90 31.24 15.73
N CYS A 201 6.58 31.08 15.89
CA CYS A 201 5.57 31.89 15.21
C CYS A 201 5.29 33.24 15.91
N THR A 202 6.30 34.09 16.03
CA THR A 202 6.27 35.30 16.87
C THR A 202 5.17 36.33 16.51
N ASN A 203 4.66 36.33 15.28
CA ASN A 203 3.56 37.22 14.88
C ASN A 203 2.18 36.77 15.40
N GLN A 204 2.06 35.51 15.85
CA GLN A 204 0.82 34.94 16.39
C GLN A 204 -0.39 35.04 15.43
N ASN A 205 -0.16 35.01 14.11
CA ASN A 205 -1.23 35.06 13.10
C ASN A 205 -1.99 33.72 12.99
N TRP A 206 -2.66 33.32 14.08
CA TRP A 206 -3.34 32.03 14.19
C TRP A 206 -4.52 31.90 13.24
N VAL A 207 -5.24 33.00 12.98
CA VAL A 207 -6.35 33.04 12.02
C VAL A 207 -5.84 32.72 10.61
N ASP A 208 -4.70 33.28 10.19
CA ASP A 208 -4.12 32.98 8.88
C ASP A 208 -3.73 31.51 8.77
N ARG A 209 -3.15 30.93 9.84
CA ARG A 209 -2.83 29.49 9.89
C ARG A 209 -4.10 28.65 9.75
N TYR A 210 -5.15 28.96 10.51
CA TYR A 210 -6.42 28.25 10.47
C TYR A 210 -7.10 28.33 9.09
N VAL A 211 -7.24 29.53 8.53
CA VAL A 211 -7.82 29.75 7.20
C VAL A 211 -7.00 29.04 6.12
N ALA A 212 -5.67 29.08 6.19
CA ALA A 212 -4.81 28.37 5.26
C ALA A 212 -5.01 26.84 5.32
N THR A 213 -5.22 26.28 6.51
CA THR A 213 -5.57 24.86 6.69
C THR A 213 -6.90 24.52 6.04
N LEU A 214 -7.96 25.31 6.28
CA LEU A 214 -9.28 25.09 5.68
C LEU A 214 -9.27 25.18 4.15
N GLN A 215 -8.57 26.18 3.58
CA GLN A 215 -8.39 26.30 2.13
C GLN A 215 -7.66 25.09 1.53
N THR A 216 -6.72 24.51 2.28
CA THR A 216 -5.98 23.33 1.84
C THR A 216 -6.91 22.11 1.84
N LEU A 217 -7.67 21.90 2.91
CA LEU A 217 -8.70 20.85 3.01
C LEU A 217 -9.70 20.93 1.85
N GLU A 218 -10.26 22.11 1.60
CA GLU A 218 -11.22 22.31 0.52
C GLU A 218 -10.66 21.88 -0.85
N ARG A 219 -9.42 22.31 -1.16
CA ARG A 219 -8.74 21.94 -2.41
C ARG A 219 -8.40 20.46 -2.50
N LEU A 220 -8.10 19.80 -1.38
CA LEU A 220 -7.86 18.36 -1.35
C LEU A 220 -9.16 17.61 -1.60
N HIS A 221 -10.26 17.97 -0.93
CA HIS A 221 -11.56 17.33 -1.15
C HIS A 221 -12.07 17.47 -2.59
N GLN A 222 -11.92 18.65 -3.20
CA GLN A 222 -12.34 18.89 -4.58
C GLN A 222 -11.64 17.98 -5.60
N ARG A 223 -10.38 17.62 -5.33
CA ARG A 223 -9.54 16.83 -6.25
C ARG A 223 -9.19 15.43 -5.72
N GLN A 224 -9.77 15.03 -4.59
CA GLN A 224 -9.59 13.71 -3.99
C GLN A 224 -9.92 12.57 -4.97
N PRO A 225 -10.98 12.66 -5.81
CA PRO A 225 -11.25 11.62 -6.81
C PRO A 225 -10.12 11.48 -7.84
N GLU A 226 -9.47 12.59 -8.24
CA GLU A 226 -8.42 12.57 -9.26
C GLU A 226 -7.17 11.82 -8.77
N LEU A 227 -6.76 12.09 -7.53
CA LEU A 227 -5.62 11.40 -6.92
C LEU A 227 -5.96 9.93 -6.60
N ALA A 228 -7.15 9.67 -6.08
CA ALA A 228 -7.55 8.31 -5.70
C ALA A 228 -7.73 7.38 -6.91
N ASN A 229 -8.06 7.94 -8.08
CA ASN A 229 -8.34 7.16 -9.27
C ASN A 229 -7.11 6.98 -10.17
N GLY A 230 -6.31 8.04 -10.36
CA GLY A 230 -5.19 8.01 -11.31
C GLY A 230 -3.84 7.57 -10.72
N ALA A 231 -3.67 7.70 -9.41
CA ALA A 231 -2.37 7.58 -8.77
C ALA A 231 -2.08 6.18 -8.22
N LYS A 232 -0.89 6.01 -7.63
CA LYS A 232 -0.51 4.78 -6.92
C LYS A 232 -1.54 4.44 -5.83
N PRO A 233 -1.92 3.16 -5.66
CA PRO A 233 -2.97 2.77 -4.72
C PRO A 233 -2.75 3.27 -3.29
N TYR A 234 -1.50 3.35 -2.83
CA TYR A 234 -1.17 3.85 -1.50
C TYR A 234 -1.40 5.35 -1.33
N LEU A 235 -1.40 6.14 -2.41
CA LEU A 235 -1.60 7.60 -2.34
C LEU A 235 -3.02 7.95 -1.91
N ALA A 236 -4.01 7.10 -2.24
CA ALA A 236 -5.36 7.26 -1.72
C ALA A 236 -5.40 7.12 -0.19
N ASP A 237 -4.72 6.10 0.35
CA ASP A 237 -4.62 5.89 1.80
C ASP A 237 -3.88 7.04 2.51
N LEU A 238 -2.78 7.50 1.93
CA LEU A 238 -2.03 8.64 2.46
C LEU A 238 -2.82 9.95 2.39
N LEU A 239 -3.61 10.15 1.33
CA LEU A 239 -4.47 11.32 1.18
C LEU A 239 -5.60 11.31 2.23
N ASP A 240 -6.25 10.17 2.44
CA ASP A 240 -7.33 10.03 3.42
C ASP A 240 -6.80 10.30 4.84
N GLU A 241 -5.60 9.77 5.18
CA GLU A 241 -4.92 10.09 6.45
C GLU A 241 -4.48 11.57 6.53
N LEU A 242 -3.97 12.15 5.45
CA LEU A 242 -3.57 13.56 5.40
C LEU A 242 -4.75 14.50 5.64
N ILE A 243 -5.90 14.22 5.03
CA ILE A 243 -7.15 14.96 5.27
C ILE A 243 -7.55 14.85 6.74
N ALA A 244 -7.56 13.64 7.32
CA ALA A 244 -7.90 13.45 8.73
C ALA A 244 -6.95 14.21 9.68
N GLN A 245 -5.66 14.27 9.36
CA GLN A 245 -4.69 15.05 10.14
C GLN A 245 -4.90 16.56 9.99
N LEU A 246 -5.24 17.04 8.80
CA LEU A 246 -5.56 18.45 8.54
C LEU A 246 -6.84 18.89 9.24
N ASP A 247 -7.89 18.06 9.24
CA ASP A 247 -9.14 18.33 9.95
C ASP A 247 -8.87 18.47 11.45
N GLY A 248 -8.19 17.48 12.04
CA GLY A 248 -7.82 17.55 13.44
C GLY A 248 -6.88 18.72 13.76
N TYR A 249 -6.03 19.12 12.81
CA TYR A 249 -5.16 20.28 12.97
C TYR A 249 -5.96 21.59 12.99
N ALA A 250 -6.97 21.72 12.12
CA ALA A 250 -7.89 22.85 12.16
C ALA A 250 -8.64 22.92 13.50
N MET A 251 -9.12 21.78 14.02
CA MET A 251 -9.78 21.70 15.32
C MET A 251 -8.85 22.14 16.47
N ASP A 252 -7.62 21.64 16.50
CA ASP A 252 -6.65 21.99 17.53
C ASP A 252 -6.27 23.49 17.46
N LEU A 253 -6.06 24.02 16.25
CA LEU A 253 -5.80 25.46 16.04
C LEU A 253 -6.94 26.31 16.61
N GLN A 254 -8.18 25.96 16.30
CA GLN A 254 -9.36 26.66 16.78
C GLN A 254 -9.51 26.57 18.30
N ALA A 255 -9.34 25.39 18.88
CA ALA A 255 -9.52 25.16 20.32
C ALA A 255 -8.42 25.82 21.18
N PHE A 256 -7.18 25.81 20.70
CA PHE A 256 -6.03 26.23 21.52
C PHE A 256 -5.53 27.63 21.23
N LEU A 257 -5.58 28.10 19.97
CA LEU A 257 -4.89 29.33 19.58
C LEU A 257 -5.80 30.48 19.15
N ILE A 258 -7.04 30.21 18.69
CA ILE A 258 -7.99 31.28 18.36
C ILE A 258 -8.61 31.81 19.66
N ARG A 259 -7.99 32.84 20.22
CA ARG A 259 -8.36 33.46 21.52
C ARG A 259 -8.21 34.97 21.46
N GLU A 260 -8.81 35.67 22.41
CA GLU A 260 -8.76 37.14 22.51
C GLU A 260 -7.38 37.65 22.98
N GLU A 261 -6.72 36.90 23.87
CA GLU A 261 -5.41 37.28 24.45
C GLU A 261 -4.23 36.69 23.66
N LYS A 262 -3.13 37.45 23.59
CA LYS A 262 -1.87 37.01 22.99
C LYS A 262 -1.00 36.25 23.99
N PHE A 263 -0.22 35.30 23.47
CA PHE A 263 0.77 34.56 24.24
C PHE A 263 2.02 35.41 24.51
N GLY A 264 2.68 35.14 25.65
CA GLY A 264 3.94 35.78 26.03
C GLY A 264 5.15 35.23 25.28
N PHE A 265 6.33 35.73 25.64
CA PHE A 265 7.61 35.27 25.08
C PHE A 265 8.54 34.78 26.20
N THR A 266 9.35 33.77 25.90
CA THR A 266 10.44 33.32 26.75
C THR A 266 11.63 34.29 26.65
N ASP A 267 12.60 34.15 27.55
CA ASP A 267 13.85 34.93 27.54
C ASP A 267 14.67 34.74 26.24
N GLU A 268 14.44 33.65 25.51
CA GLU A 268 15.05 33.35 24.21
C GLU A 268 14.30 34.00 23.02
N GLY A 269 13.23 34.76 23.28
CA GLY A 269 12.41 35.40 22.25
C GLY A 269 11.46 34.46 21.52
N LYS A 270 11.29 33.22 22.00
CA LYS A 270 10.31 32.25 21.52
C LYS A 270 8.95 32.47 22.17
N LEU A 271 7.87 32.01 21.54
CA LEU A 271 6.56 32.04 22.18
C LEU A 271 6.50 31.11 23.39
N ASP A 272 6.02 31.63 24.51
CA ASP A 272 5.77 30.87 25.71
C ASP A 272 4.40 30.17 25.62
N LEU A 273 4.42 28.95 25.07
CA LEU A 273 3.26 28.10 24.91
C LEU A 273 3.33 26.92 25.89
N ALA A 274 2.26 26.74 26.69
CA ALA A 274 2.17 25.63 27.60
C ALA A 274 2.30 24.27 26.85
N PRO A 275 2.99 23.26 27.43
CA PRO A 275 3.17 21.95 26.81
C PRO A 275 1.87 21.27 26.34
N GLY A 276 0.76 21.48 27.07
CA GLY A 276 -0.56 20.95 26.71
C GLY A 276 -1.18 21.56 25.45
N ILE A 277 -0.69 22.72 25.01
CA ILE A 277 -1.12 23.40 23.77
C ILE A 277 -0.18 23.03 22.63
N VAL A 278 1.13 23.21 22.84
CA VAL A 278 2.11 23.06 21.75
C VAL A 278 2.27 21.60 21.29
N LYS A 279 2.21 20.62 22.20
CA LYS A 279 2.45 19.21 21.85
C LYS A 279 1.44 18.64 20.86
N PRO A 280 0.09 18.76 21.08
CA PRO A 280 -0.89 18.27 20.10
C PRO A 280 -0.74 18.92 18.72
N LEU A 281 -0.51 20.24 18.71
CA LEU A 281 -0.37 21.04 17.49
C LEU A 281 0.89 20.68 16.68
N GLU A 282 2.05 20.59 17.34
CA GLU A 282 3.30 20.15 16.71
C GLU A 282 3.22 18.71 16.22
N ARG A 283 2.58 17.83 16.99
CA ARG A 283 2.37 16.43 16.59
C ARG A 283 1.63 16.34 15.25
N ARG A 284 0.53 17.08 15.09
CA ARG A 284 -0.21 17.10 13.81
C ARG A 284 0.57 17.76 12.70
N ARG A 285 1.23 18.89 12.96
CA ARG A 285 2.05 19.60 11.97
C ARG A 285 3.17 18.71 11.41
N LYS A 286 3.92 18.03 12.29
CA LYS A 286 4.97 17.08 11.91
C LYS A 286 4.40 15.91 11.11
N ARG A 287 3.27 15.35 11.54
CA ARG A 287 2.61 14.25 10.82
C ARG A 287 2.15 14.65 9.42
N ILE A 288 1.53 15.83 9.27
CA ILE A 288 1.16 16.41 7.96
C ILE A 288 2.40 16.53 7.07
N LYS A 289 3.48 17.14 7.59
CA LYS A 289 4.72 17.30 6.84
C LYS A 289 5.31 15.97 6.37
N GLN A 290 5.26 14.95 7.22
CA GLN A 290 5.73 13.61 6.87
C GLN A 290 4.89 12.97 5.75
N LEU A 291 3.56 13.02 5.86
CA LEU A 291 2.66 12.46 4.84
C LEU A 291 2.87 13.15 3.49
N VAL A 292 3.00 14.47 3.48
CA VAL A 292 3.31 15.25 2.27
C VAL A 292 4.64 14.82 1.67
N LEU A 293 5.69 14.67 2.50
CA LEU A 293 6.99 14.20 2.05
C LEU A 293 6.93 12.77 1.48
N GLN A 294 6.19 11.87 2.12
CA GLN A 294 5.98 10.50 1.65
C GLN A 294 5.23 10.45 0.32
N MET A 295 4.28 11.35 0.10
CA MET A 295 3.55 11.45 -1.17
C MET A 295 4.42 12.06 -2.29
N LEU A 296 5.36 12.95 -1.97
CA LEU A 296 6.18 13.64 -2.97
C LEU A 296 7.50 12.93 -3.31
N GLN A 297 8.01 12.06 -2.43
CA GLN A 297 9.33 11.45 -2.63
C GLN A 297 9.34 10.36 -3.72
N PRO A 298 10.31 10.41 -4.66
CA PRO A 298 10.63 9.26 -5.50
C PRO A 298 11.01 8.06 -4.60
N GLY A 299 10.38 6.91 -4.80
CA GLY A 299 10.57 5.76 -3.92
C GLY A 299 9.74 5.74 -2.64
N GLY A 300 8.76 6.66 -2.49
CA GLY A 300 7.77 6.63 -1.41
C GLY A 300 6.75 5.48 -1.53
N ASP A 301 6.80 4.75 -2.65
CA ASP A 301 6.00 3.55 -2.87
C ASP A 301 6.42 2.41 -1.95
N PRO A 302 5.45 1.65 -1.41
CA PRO A 302 5.78 0.48 -0.64
C PRO A 302 6.46 -0.56 -1.52
N VAL A 303 7.47 -1.23 -0.97
CA VAL A 303 8.14 -2.37 -1.60
C VAL A 303 7.20 -3.57 -1.68
N LEU A 304 6.34 -3.74 -0.66
CA LEU A 304 5.32 -4.79 -0.61
C LEU A 304 3.93 -4.20 -0.70
N GLU A 305 3.08 -4.77 -1.54
CA GLU A 305 1.68 -4.32 -1.64
C GLU A 305 0.92 -4.38 -0.31
N ASP A 306 1.20 -5.41 0.50
CA ASP A 306 0.60 -5.60 1.83
C ASP A 306 1.02 -4.53 2.86
N ALA A 307 1.99 -3.66 2.56
CA ALA A 307 2.34 -2.56 3.45
C ALA A 307 1.18 -1.59 3.66
N ARG A 308 0.34 -1.39 2.63
CA ARG A 308 -0.92 -0.63 2.74
C ARG A 308 -1.88 -1.28 3.71
N ARG A 309 -2.07 -2.60 3.56
CA ARG A 309 -2.92 -3.40 4.44
C ARG A 309 -2.43 -3.34 5.88
N TYR A 310 -1.12 -3.41 6.11
CA TYR A 310 -0.53 -3.25 7.43
C TYR A 310 -0.86 -1.91 8.07
N ALA A 311 -0.76 -0.82 7.30
CA ALA A 311 -1.02 0.53 7.78
C ALA A 311 -2.49 0.72 8.21
N ARG A 312 -3.43 0.05 7.53
CA ARG A 312 -4.87 0.09 7.86
C ARG A 312 -5.25 -0.70 9.11
N LEU A 313 -4.46 -1.69 9.49
CA LEU A 313 -4.74 -2.48 10.70
C LEU A 313 -4.48 -1.63 11.95
N THR A 314 -5.45 -1.60 12.87
CA THR A 314 -5.42 -0.72 14.03
C THR A 314 -4.78 -1.39 15.25
N THR A 315 -4.85 -2.72 15.36
CA THR A 315 -4.32 -3.44 16.51
C THR A 315 -3.01 -4.17 16.21
N THR A 316 -2.13 -4.23 17.22
CA THR A 316 -0.89 -5.02 17.15
C THR A 316 -1.17 -6.51 16.95
N ALA A 317 -2.29 -7.01 17.47
CA ALA A 317 -2.68 -8.41 17.33
C ALA A 317 -3.00 -8.77 15.87
N GLU A 318 -3.82 -7.95 15.20
CA GLU A 318 -4.14 -8.14 13.77
C GLU A 318 -2.92 -8.01 12.89
N ARG A 319 -2.07 -6.98 13.12
CA ARG A 319 -0.82 -6.80 12.38
C ARG A 319 0.07 -8.03 12.45
N LYS A 320 0.16 -8.66 13.62
CA LYS A 320 0.93 -9.89 13.81
C LYS A 320 0.28 -11.10 13.15
N SER A 321 -1.01 -11.35 13.40
CA SER A 321 -1.69 -12.57 12.94
C SER A 321 -1.95 -12.59 11.44
N LEU A 322 -2.32 -11.46 10.84
CA LEU A 322 -2.74 -11.36 9.45
C LEU A 322 -1.59 -11.11 8.48
N LEU A 323 -0.49 -10.50 8.93
CA LEU A 323 0.61 -10.10 8.05
C LEU A 323 1.97 -10.58 8.54
N ILE A 324 2.43 -10.16 9.72
CA ILE A 324 3.81 -10.45 10.13
C ILE A 324 4.09 -11.96 10.24
N HIS A 325 3.24 -12.73 10.91
CA HIS A 325 3.44 -14.18 11.06
C HIS A 325 3.30 -14.97 9.74
N PRO A 326 2.32 -14.67 8.86
CA PRO A 326 2.30 -15.24 7.51
C PRO A 326 3.58 -14.98 6.72
N TYR A 327 4.10 -13.74 6.71
CA TYR A 327 5.35 -13.42 6.01
C TYR A 327 6.56 -14.09 6.65
N GLN A 328 6.63 -14.13 7.98
CA GLN A 328 7.68 -14.86 8.68
C GLN A 328 7.71 -16.34 8.26
N ARG A 329 6.56 -17.02 8.20
CA ARG A 329 6.48 -18.42 7.74
C ARG A 329 6.94 -18.59 6.29
N ARG A 330 6.58 -17.67 5.39
CA ARG A 330 7.05 -17.69 3.99
C ARG A 330 8.58 -17.59 3.90
N ILE A 331 9.17 -16.70 4.69
CA ILE A 331 10.63 -16.53 4.75
C ILE A 331 11.31 -17.79 5.30
N GLU A 332 10.78 -18.37 6.38
CA GLU A 332 11.26 -19.63 6.95
C GLU A 332 11.16 -20.80 5.96
N GLN A 333 10.18 -20.77 5.05
CA GLN A 333 10.00 -21.74 3.96
C GLN A 333 10.87 -21.48 2.72
N GLY A 334 11.71 -20.43 2.74
CA GLY A 334 12.65 -20.14 1.65
C GLY A 334 12.05 -19.37 0.48
N ASP A 335 11.03 -18.53 0.72
CA ASP A 335 10.45 -17.66 -0.32
C ASP A 335 11.49 -16.66 -0.87
N ALA A 336 12.07 -17.02 -2.02
CA ALA A 336 13.12 -16.24 -2.70
C ALA A 336 12.62 -14.87 -3.17
N GLU A 337 11.30 -14.70 -3.35
CA GLU A 337 10.71 -13.45 -3.83
C GLU A 337 10.87 -12.30 -2.83
N LEU A 338 10.86 -12.63 -1.53
CA LEU A 338 11.01 -11.67 -0.45
C LEU A 338 12.48 -11.27 -0.22
N SER A 339 13.41 -12.08 -0.72
CA SER A 339 14.86 -11.93 -0.54
C SER A 339 15.59 -11.50 -1.81
N ARG A 340 14.88 -11.06 -2.86
CA ARG A 340 15.49 -10.55 -4.08
C ARG A 340 16.41 -9.35 -3.79
N PRO A 341 17.62 -9.27 -4.39
CA PRO A 341 18.56 -8.15 -4.15
C PRO A 341 17.93 -6.77 -4.36
N GLU A 342 17.14 -6.61 -5.43
CA GLU A 342 16.44 -5.36 -5.76
C GLU A 342 15.49 -4.89 -4.65
N LYS A 343 14.85 -5.80 -3.90
CA LYS A 343 13.99 -5.46 -2.77
C LYS A 343 14.80 -5.19 -1.50
N LEU A 344 15.85 -5.98 -1.26
CA LEU A 344 16.74 -5.84 -0.10
C LEU A 344 17.43 -4.47 -0.06
N GLU A 345 17.73 -3.89 -1.20
CA GLU A 345 18.29 -2.53 -1.29
C GLU A 345 17.25 -1.44 -0.95
N ARG A 346 15.96 -1.70 -1.21
CA ARG A 346 14.87 -0.74 -1.02
C ARG A 346 14.26 -0.77 0.38
N TYR A 347 14.15 -1.95 1.00
CA TYR A 347 13.48 -2.06 2.30
C TYR A 347 14.03 -1.14 3.40
N PRO A 348 15.36 -1.03 3.62
CA PRO A 348 15.90 -0.30 4.78
C PRO A 348 15.59 1.20 4.76
N THR A 349 15.36 1.74 3.55
CA THR A 349 15.03 3.15 3.31
C THR A 349 13.53 3.37 3.12
N SER A 350 12.72 2.30 3.05
CA SER A 350 11.27 2.41 2.88
C SER A 350 10.62 3.24 4.00
N LEU A 351 9.69 4.09 3.59
CA LEU A 351 8.84 4.88 4.49
C LEU A 351 7.75 4.03 5.17
N TRP A 352 7.57 2.78 4.74
CA TRP A 352 6.54 1.88 5.25
C TRP A 352 7.08 0.96 6.35
N ASP A 353 6.41 0.95 7.49
CA ASP A 353 6.81 0.12 8.64
C ASP A 353 6.88 -1.36 8.28
N PHE A 354 5.92 -1.85 7.48
CA PHE A 354 5.84 -3.27 7.13
C PHE A 354 7.01 -3.73 6.27
N ASP A 355 7.41 -2.93 5.29
CA ASP A 355 8.59 -3.18 4.45
C ASP A 355 9.84 -3.37 5.30
N ARG A 356 10.07 -2.46 6.26
CA ARG A 356 11.21 -2.54 7.18
C ARG A 356 11.12 -3.75 8.09
N ILE A 357 9.93 -4.08 8.60
CA ILE A 357 9.69 -5.30 9.38
C ILE A 357 10.04 -6.55 8.57
N VAL A 358 9.60 -6.65 7.31
CA VAL A 358 9.93 -7.78 6.44
C VAL A 358 11.44 -7.88 6.20
N PHE A 359 12.13 -6.77 5.99
CA PHE A 359 13.59 -6.77 5.91
C PHE A 359 14.25 -7.34 7.15
N TYR A 360 13.83 -6.93 8.35
CA TYR A 360 14.37 -7.49 9.59
C TYR A 360 14.08 -8.98 9.73
N LEU A 361 12.90 -9.46 9.31
CA LEU A 361 12.59 -10.90 9.27
C LEU A 361 13.50 -11.66 8.30
N VAL A 362 13.77 -11.09 7.12
CA VAL A 362 14.68 -11.70 6.14
C VAL A 362 16.10 -11.78 6.72
N CYS A 363 16.61 -10.70 7.29
CA CYS A 363 17.92 -10.69 7.95
C CYS A 363 17.99 -11.69 9.10
N GLU A 364 16.96 -11.79 9.94
CA GLU A 364 16.90 -12.73 11.06
C GLU A 364 17.00 -14.20 10.61
N ASN A 365 16.51 -14.52 9.41
CA ASN A 365 16.52 -15.87 8.85
C ASN A 365 17.79 -16.21 8.05
N GLN A 366 18.72 -15.26 7.86
CA GLN A 366 20.00 -15.53 7.21
C GLN A 366 20.94 -16.33 8.12
N GLU A 367 21.74 -17.23 7.55
CA GLU A 367 22.76 -17.99 8.30
C GLU A 367 23.88 -17.10 8.88
N ARG A 368 24.15 -15.96 8.25
CA ARG A 368 25.16 -15.00 8.66
C ARG A 368 24.68 -13.57 8.36
N PRO A 369 23.77 -13.02 9.18
CA PRO A 369 23.27 -11.67 8.96
C PRO A 369 24.40 -10.65 9.03
N ASP A 370 24.25 -9.55 8.30
CA ASP A 370 25.11 -8.38 8.47
C ASP A 370 24.73 -7.62 9.74
N THR A 371 25.37 -8.00 10.85
CA THR A 371 25.13 -7.39 12.16
C THR A 371 25.41 -5.89 12.15
N ALA A 372 26.38 -5.40 11.38
CA ALA A 372 26.70 -3.98 11.29
C ALA A 372 25.58 -3.20 10.58
N GLU A 373 24.99 -3.78 9.53
CA GLU A 373 23.80 -3.18 8.89
C GLU A 373 22.60 -3.17 9.83
N LEU A 374 22.40 -4.23 10.61
CA LEU A 374 21.32 -4.27 11.59
C LEU A 374 21.48 -3.21 12.71
N VAL A 375 22.72 -2.89 13.12
CA VAL A 375 22.97 -1.76 14.05
C VAL A 375 22.59 -0.44 13.40
N ARG A 376 23.04 -0.20 12.16
CA ARG A 376 22.66 1.01 11.40
C ARG A 376 21.15 1.10 11.21
N ALA A 377 20.49 -0.02 10.97
CA ALA A 377 19.05 -0.07 10.82
C ALA A 377 18.31 0.26 12.12
N ALA A 378 18.75 -0.28 13.27
CA ALA A 378 18.21 0.07 14.58
C ALA A 378 18.41 1.57 14.91
N ALA A 379 19.56 2.15 14.56
CA ALA A 379 19.81 3.59 14.70
C ALA A 379 18.84 4.42 13.85
N ARG A 380 18.67 4.03 12.59
CA ARG A 380 17.70 4.63 11.66
C ARG A 380 16.25 4.53 12.16
N GLU A 381 15.86 3.45 12.84
CA GLU A 381 14.52 3.36 13.47
C GLU A 381 14.38 4.27 14.69
N LEU A 382 15.44 4.44 15.49
CA LEU A 382 15.45 5.41 16.59
C LEU A 382 15.25 6.83 16.06
N GLU A 383 16.00 7.24 15.03
CA GLU A 383 15.86 8.56 14.40
C GLU A 383 14.43 8.80 13.88
N ARG A 384 13.79 7.78 13.28
CA ARG A 384 12.40 7.86 12.85
C ARG A 384 11.45 8.04 14.03
N LEU A 385 11.64 7.29 15.10
CA LEU A 385 10.81 7.41 16.31
C LEU A 385 10.94 8.78 16.95
N GLU A 386 12.15 9.33 17.02
CA GLU A 386 12.40 10.68 17.53
C GLU A 386 11.80 11.77 16.64
N ALA A 387 11.79 11.57 15.32
CA ALA A 387 11.11 12.48 14.40
C ALA A 387 9.58 12.46 14.53
N LEU A 388 9.00 11.32 14.94
CA LEU A 388 7.56 11.07 15.02
C LEU A 388 6.94 11.24 16.40
N ASP A 389 7.75 11.48 17.43
CA ASP A 389 7.32 11.57 18.82
C ASP A 389 6.37 10.40 19.19
N GLU A 390 5.18 10.71 19.71
CA GLU A 390 4.18 9.71 20.15
C GLU A 390 3.46 8.99 19.00
N THR A 391 3.65 9.40 17.75
CA THR A 391 2.95 8.81 16.58
C THR A 391 3.70 7.64 15.95
N GLY A 392 4.96 7.45 16.31
CA GLY A 392 5.80 6.37 15.76
C GLY A 392 5.48 4.99 16.33
N SER A 393 5.49 3.97 15.46
CA SER A 393 5.35 2.57 15.85
C SER A 393 6.68 2.02 16.35
N LEU A 394 6.71 1.45 17.57
CA LEU A 394 7.90 0.72 18.06
C LEU A 394 8.14 -0.61 17.32
N THR A 395 7.21 -1.04 16.47
CA THR A 395 7.23 -2.39 15.89
C THR A 395 8.46 -2.63 15.00
N PRO A 396 8.80 -1.76 14.01
CA PRO A 396 10.01 -1.93 13.21
C PRO A 396 11.28 -2.01 14.07
N LEU A 397 11.44 -1.13 15.05
CA LEU A 397 12.58 -1.15 15.98
C LEU A 397 12.66 -2.47 16.76
N TYR A 398 11.53 -2.98 17.25
CA TYR A 398 11.48 -4.27 17.94
C TYR A 398 12.00 -5.41 17.04
N TYR A 399 11.59 -5.46 15.77
CA TYR A 399 12.06 -6.48 14.83
C TYR A 399 13.53 -6.28 14.44
N ALA A 400 14.01 -5.04 14.30
CA ALA A 400 15.43 -4.75 14.08
C ALA A 400 16.31 -5.28 15.23
N LEU A 401 15.90 -5.00 16.48
CA LEU A 401 16.58 -5.51 17.67
C LEU A 401 16.49 -7.04 17.78
N ARG A 402 15.39 -7.65 17.30
CA ARG A 402 15.22 -9.11 17.31
C ARG A 402 16.17 -9.79 16.34
N ALA A 403 16.32 -9.21 15.14
CA ALA A 403 17.31 -9.64 14.17
C ALA A 403 18.74 -9.48 14.73
N LEU A 404 19.04 -8.38 15.43
CA LEU A 404 20.33 -8.19 16.12
C LEU A 404 20.61 -9.26 17.17
N ASP A 405 19.63 -9.56 18.02
CA ASP A 405 19.74 -10.57 19.08
C ASP A 405 20.03 -11.97 18.51
N ARG A 406 19.44 -12.27 17.34
CA ARG A 406 19.71 -13.51 16.60
C ARG A 406 21.07 -13.48 15.89
N GLY A 407 21.49 -12.33 15.36
CA GLY A 407 22.67 -12.17 14.52
C GLY A 407 23.99 -12.04 15.27
N LEU A 408 24.01 -11.37 16.43
CA LEU A 408 25.22 -11.13 17.22
C LEU A 408 26.00 -12.42 17.56
N PRO A 409 25.36 -13.53 17.98
CA PRO A 409 26.08 -14.78 18.24
C PRO A 409 26.67 -15.42 16.98
N GLN A 410 26.10 -15.17 15.80
CA GLN A 410 26.50 -15.76 14.52
C GLN A 410 27.62 -14.98 13.85
N ARG A 411 27.58 -13.65 13.97
CA ARG A 411 28.58 -12.72 13.45
C ARG A 411 28.82 -11.60 14.48
N PRO A 412 29.76 -11.80 15.42
CA PRO A 412 30.09 -10.81 16.44
C PRO A 412 30.59 -9.50 15.82
N LEU A 413 30.24 -8.39 16.44
CA LEU A 413 30.73 -7.07 16.06
C LEU A 413 32.18 -6.86 16.52
N PRO A 414 33.00 -6.11 15.77
CA PRO A 414 34.28 -5.58 16.24
C PRO A 414 34.12 -4.79 17.55
N PRO A 415 35.15 -4.69 18.41
CA PRO A 415 35.05 -3.99 19.70
C PRO A 415 34.52 -2.55 19.61
N GLY A 416 34.94 -1.78 18.60
CA GLY A 416 34.46 -0.39 18.41
C GLY A 416 32.95 -0.32 18.12
N ASP A 417 32.47 -1.21 17.24
CA ASP A 417 31.05 -1.28 16.88
C ASP A 417 30.19 -1.83 18.05
N GLN A 418 30.78 -2.61 18.96
CA GLN A 418 30.10 -3.03 20.20
C GLN A 418 29.85 -1.85 21.14
N ASP A 419 30.79 -0.91 21.27
CA ASP A 419 30.60 0.30 22.06
C ASP A 419 29.53 1.21 21.46
N GLU A 420 29.49 1.33 20.14
CA GLU A 420 28.43 2.05 19.43
C GLU A 420 27.06 1.42 19.67
N LEU A 421 26.96 0.09 19.60
CA LEU A 421 25.72 -0.62 19.92
C LEU A 421 25.30 -0.43 21.38
N ARG A 422 26.23 -0.46 22.35
CA ARG A 422 25.91 -0.19 23.77
C ARG A 422 25.31 1.21 23.94
N LYS A 423 25.90 2.21 23.29
CA LYS A 423 25.40 3.58 23.31
C LYS A 423 23.99 3.66 22.70
N LEU A 424 23.80 3.10 21.51
CA LEU A 424 22.52 3.07 20.82
C LEU A 424 21.42 2.40 21.67
N LEU A 425 21.71 1.26 22.29
CA LEU A 425 20.77 0.57 23.19
C LEU A 425 20.40 1.43 24.41
N GLY A 426 21.35 2.20 24.94
CA GLY A 426 21.13 3.19 25.99
C GLY A 426 20.19 4.31 25.55
N ASP A 427 20.43 4.88 24.37
CA ASP A 427 19.62 5.95 23.78
C ASP A 427 18.18 5.48 23.52
N ILE A 428 18.02 4.28 22.94
CA ILE A 428 16.71 3.64 22.74
C ILE A 428 15.98 3.46 24.08
N HIS A 429 16.68 2.93 25.10
CA HIS A 429 16.08 2.71 26.41
C HIS A 429 15.62 4.03 27.05
N GLN A 430 16.39 5.10 26.91
CA GLN A 430 16.03 6.43 27.39
C GLN A 430 14.81 7.00 26.66
N MET A 431 14.75 6.86 25.33
CA MET A 431 13.60 7.28 24.52
C MET A 431 12.32 6.55 24.94
N ILE A 432 12.38 5.22 25.12
CA ILE A 432 11.22 4.42 25.58
C ILE A 432 10.74 4.90 26.95
N ARG A 433 11.66 5.20 27.88
CA ARG A 433 11.31 5.72 29.21
C ARG A 433 10.64 7.10 29.14
N ARG A 434 11.14 7.99 28.28
CA ARG A 434 10.59 9.36 28.12
C ARG A 434 9.19 9.35 27.49
N SER A 435 8.98 8.50 26.48
CA SER A 435 7.71 8.40 25.75
C SER A 435 6.65 7.57 26.49
N GLY A 436 7.04 6.73 27.46
CA GLY A 436 6.13 5.77 28.08
C GLY A 436 5.67 4.67 27.12
N ALA A 437 6.38 4.49 26.01
CA ALA A 437 6.13 3.45 25.03
C ALA A 437 6.52 2.05 25.58
N ASP A 438 6.27 0.98 24.82
CA ASP A 438 6.56 -0.41 25.23
C ASP A 438 5.85 -0.86 26.52
N ARG A 439 4.53 -0.65 26.58
CA ARG A 439 3.68 -1.08 27.72
C ARG A 439 3.83 -2.58 28.05
N GLY A 440 4.06 -3.42 27.03
CA GLY A 440 4.28 -4.86 27.19
C GLY A 440 5.70 -5.27 27.60
N GLY A 441 6.63 -4.30 27.68
CA GLY A 441 8.01 -4.53 28.10
C GLY A 441 8.80 -5.49 27.19
N GLN A 442 8.34 -5.75 25.96
CA GLN A 442 8.99 -6.72 25.08
C GLN A 442 10.29 -6.16 24.52
N THR A 443 10.27 -4.88 24.15
CA THR A 443 11.45 -4.19 23.59
C THR A 443 12.50 -3.97 24.68
N ARG A 444 12.09 -3.56 25.89
CA ARG A 444 13.01 -3.41 27.03
C ARG A 444 13.72 -4.71 27.40
N ARG A 445 12.99 -5.83 27.48
CA ARG A 445 13.59 -7.15 27.74
C ARG A 445 14.60 -7.55 26.67
N LEU A 446 14.33 -7.23 25.41
CA LEU A 446 15.23 -7.50 24.30
C LEU A 446 16.52 -6.66 24.40
N ILE A 447 16.41 -5.38 24.75
CA ILE A 447 17.55 -4.49 25.02
C ILE A 447 18.42 -5.06 26.16
N GLU A 448 17.81 -5.51 27.25
CA GLU A 448 18.52 -6.09 28.40
C GLU A 448 19.32 -7.35 27.99
N ARG A 449 18.73 -8.22 27.16
CA ARG A 449 19.45 -9.40 26.63
C ARG A 449 20.64 -9.01 25.76
N LEU A 450 20.47 -8.04 24.87
CA LEU A 450 21.53 -7.53 24.01
C LEU A 450 22.68 -6.93 24.83
N LEU A 451 22.37 -6.11 25.85
CA LEU A 451 23.36 -5.55 26.76
C LEU A 451 24.12 -6.65 27.53
N ALA A 452 23.42 -7.70 27.98
CA ALA A 452 24.05 -8.83 28.65
C ALA A 452 24.98 -9.64 27.72
N ALA A 453 24.59 -9.83 26.45
CA ALA A 453 25.43 -10.47 25.45
C ALA A 453 26.72 -9.67 25.19
N LEU A 454 26.63 -8.33 25.16
CA LEU A 454 27.78 -7.44 24.99
C LEU A 454 28.67 -7.35 26.24
N ALA A 455 28.15 -7.67 27.43
CA ALA A 455 28.93 -7.67 28.68
C ALA A 455 29.70 -8.98 28.91
N SER A 456 29.34 -10.05 28.20
CA SER A 456 30.01 -11.35 28.34
C SER A 456 31.37 -11.29 27.64
N PRO A 457 32.50 -11.47 28.37
CA PRO A 457 33.81 -11.48 27.73
C PRO A 457 33.87 -12.63 26.74
N SER A 458 34.45 -12.39 25.56
CA SER A 458 34.71 -13.35 24.50
C SER A 458 35.48 -14.58 25.02
N GLN A 459 34.79 -15.51 25.67
CA GLN A 459 35.28 -16.83 26.01
C GLN A 459 34.99 -17.74 24.82
N GLN A 460 35.86 -17.68 23.83
CA GLN A 460 36.31 -18.81 23.03
C GLN A 460 37.43 -18.28 22.11
N ARG A 461 38.66 -18.42 22.62
CA ARG A 461 39.87 -18.54 21.80
C ARG A 461 39.90 -19.91 21.14
#